data_AF-A0A2U8GHS5-F1
#
_entry.id   AF-A0A2U8GHS5-F1
#
_cell.length_a   1.000
_cell.length_b   1.000
_cell.length_c   1.000
_cell.angle_alpha   90.00
_cell.angle_beta   90.00
_cell.angle_gamma   90.00
#
_symmetry.space_group_name_H-M   'P 1'
#
loop_
_entity.id
_entity.type
_entity.pdbx_description
1 polymer ?
#
loop_
_entity_poly.entity_id
_entity_poly.type
_entity_poly.pdbx_seq_one_letter_code
_entity_poly.pdbx_strand_id
1 'polypeptide(L)'
;MTDINQNVGKTPVGLDGMSDGLEKILESTSIITQQPQVNSGVASKQEIETVVMDIIAAKKLSPTQENFNKILASVCHLAQEGATSPKYAENRKVEMYGVSLKVGELRNSCKKVGVTVRKLARGLQNEIITVAKRHNIEGNLSKSYKMENPNYNRQDLIWASDFQTFNENPAMPESVKIWLLENYRSRFKPNSKINYRNLDAQED
;
A
#
# COMPACT_ATOMS: atom_id res chain seq x y z
N MET A 1 -16.71 77.34 -29.90
CA MET A 1 -16.28 76.19 -29.09
C MET A 1 -17.53 75.64 -28.44
N THR A 2 -18.00 74.50 -28.93
CA THR A 2 -19.32 73.94 -28.61
C THR A 2 -19.09 72.54 -28.04
N ASP A 3 -19.36 72.39 -26.74
CA ASP A 3 -19.24 71.13 -26.03
C ASP A 3 -20.45 70.23 -26.32
N ILE A 4 -20.20 69.03 -26.81
CA ILE A 4 -21.20 67.98 -27.05
C ILE A 4 -21.13 66.99 -25.88
N ASN A 5 -22.19 66.99 -25.09
CA ASN A 5 -22.44 66.10 -23.97
C ASN A 5 -22.88 64.72 -24.49
N GLN A 6 -22.12 63.65 -24.22
CA GLN A 6 -22.52 62.28 -24.54
C GLN A 6 -23.07 61.57 -23.30
N ASN A 7 -24.35 61.22 -23.39
CA ASN A 7 -25.16 60.50 -22.42
C ASN A 7 -24.98 58.99 -22.63
N VAL A 8 -24.45 58.26 -21.64
CA VAL A 8 -24.28 56.80 -21.70
C VAL A 8 -25.42 56.12 -20.95
N GLY A 9 -26.27 55.41 -21.69
CA GLY A 9 -27.38 54.63 -21.16
C GLY A 9 -26.91 53.42 -20.34
N LYS A 10 -27.51 53.25 -19.16
CA LYS A 10 -27.42 52.03 -18.36
C LYS A 10 -28.49 51.04 -18.83
N THR A 11 -28.06 49.86 -19.29
CA THR A 11 -28.94 48.69 -19.43
C THR A 11 -29.10 48.00 -18.07
N PRO A 12 -30.33 47.56 -17.70
CA PRO A 12 -30.55 46.77 -16.50
C PRO A 12 -30.09 45.32 -16.74
N VAL A 13 -29.25 44.80 -15.85
CA VAL A 13 -28.82 43.40 -15.86
C VAL A 13 -29.96 42.57 -15.26
N GLY A 14 -30.70 41.85 -16.12
CA GLY A 14 -31.74 40.91 -15.71
C GLY A 14 -31.17 39.64 -15.09
N LEU A 15 -31.85 39.12 -14.07
CA LEU A 15 -31.52 37.92 -13.30
C LEU A 15 -32.00 36.60 -13.96
N ASP A 16 -32.31 36.63 -15.25
CA ASP A 16 -32.83 35.48 -15.98
C ASP A 16 -31.67 34.64 -16.56
N GLY A 17 -31.13 33.75 -15.73
CA GLY A 17 -30.08 32.82 -16.17
C GLY A 17 -29.41 31.96 -15.10
N MET A 18 -29.87 32.00 -13.83
CA MET A 18 -29.22 31.26 -12.73
C MET A 18 -29.79 29.85 -12.45
N SER A 19 -30.80 29.38 -13.19
CA SER A 19 -31.38 28.03 -12.96
C SER A 19 -30.50 26.89 -13.47
N ASP A 20 -29.76 27.10 -14.57
CA ASP A 20 -29.04 26.02 -15.26
C ASP A 20 -27.72 25.65 -14.56
N GLY A 21 -27.25 26.49 -13.62
CA GLY A 21 -26.04 26.24 -12.86
C GLY A 21 -26.21 25.15 -11.79
N LEU A 22 -27.41 25.03 -11.20
CA LEU A 22 -27.67 24.09 -10.11
C LEU A 22 -27.79 22.64 -10.59
N GLU A 23 -28.42 22.40 -11.75
CA GLU A 23 -28.54 21.04 -12.31
C GLU A 23 -27.17 20.48 -12.72
N LYS A 24 -26.27 21.30 -13.29
CA LYS A 24 -24.88 20.88 -13.58
C LYS A 24 -24.07 20.54 -12.33
N ILE A 25 -24.32 21.24 -11.22
CA ILE A 25 -23.69 20.95 -9.92
C ILE A 25 -24.26 19.65 -9.33
N LEU A 26 -25.57 19.42 -9.46
CA LEU A 26 -26.22 18.20 -8.98
C LEU A 26 -25.85 16.96 -9.82
N GLU A 27 -25.66 17.11 -11.14
CA GLU A 27 -25.14 16.04 -12.02
C GLU A 27 -23.67 15.71 -11.74
N SER A 28 -22.85 16.69 -11.37
CA SER A 28 -21.47 16.43 -10.91
C SER A 28 -21.39 15.93 -9.47
N THR A 29 -22.50 16.03 -8.71
CA THR A 29 -22.70 15.40 -7.41
C THR A 29 -23.39 14.03 -7.53
N SER A 30 -23.43 13.45 -8.74
CA SER A 30 -23.86 12.07 -8.97
C SER A 30 -22.97 11.13 -8.16
N ILE A 31 -23.46 10.86 -6.95
CA ILE A 31 -23.20 9.75 -6.05
C ILE A 31 -22.13 8.83 -6.63
N ILE A 32 -20.90 9.01 -6.13
CA ILE A 32 -19.89 7.96 -6.12
C ILE A 32 -20.52 6.82 -5.33
N THR A 33 -21.35 6.04 -6.02
CA THR A 33 -21.87 4.78 -5.54
C THR A 33 -20.63 3.92 -5.58
N GLN A 34 -19.91 3.88 -4.45
CA GLN A 34 -18.78 2.98 -4.26
C GLN A 34 -19.33 1.59 -4.53
N GLN A 35 -19.10 1.09 -5.76
CA GLN A 35 -19.33 -0.31 -6.04
C GLN A 35 -18.58 -1.08 -4.95
N PRO A 36 -19.22 -2.10 -4.35
CA PRO A 36 -18.61 -2.85 -3.26
C PRO A 36 -17.23 -3.30 -3.71
N GLN A 37 -16.20 -2.70 -3.10
CA GLN A 37 -14.83 -3.01 -3.44
C GLN A 37 -14.64 -4.50 -3.23
N VAL A 38 -14.42 -5.22 -4.33
CA VAL A 38 -13.92 -6.59 -4.28
C VAL A 38 -12.69 -6.52 -3.39
N ASN A 39 -12.72 -7.21 -2.24
CA ASN A 39 -11.64 -7.22 -1.26
C ASN A 39 -10.38 -7.83 -1.89
N SER A 40 -9.67 -7.02 -2.67
CA SER A 40 -8.41 -7.43 -3.28
C SER A 40 -7.39 -7.56 -2.16
N GLY A 41 -6.55 -8.59 -2.24
CA GLY A 41 -5.43 -8.76 -1.32
C GLY A 41 -4.31 -7.73 -1.48
N VAL A 42 -4.53 -6.68 -2.29
CA VAL A 42 -3.56 -5.70 -2.82
C VAL A 42 -4.12 -4.29 -2.67
N ALA A 43 -3.34 -3.34 -2.16
CA ALA A 43 -3.78 -1.94 -2.05
C ALA A 43 -3.82 -1.28 -3.43
N SER A 44 -4.90 -0.56 -3.71
CA SER A 44 -5.04 0.32 -4.86
C SER A 44 -4.11 1.53 -4.76
N LYS A 45 -3.86 2.17 -5.91
CA LYS A 45 -3.06 3.40 -5.98
C LYS A 45 -3.60 4.50 -5.05
N GLN A 46 -4.92 4.68 -5.01
CA GLN A 46 -5.56 5.67 -4.14
C GLN A 46 -5.36 5.35 -2.65
N GLU A 47 -5.48 4.08 -2.24
CA GLU A 47 -5.22 3.66 -0.86
C GLU A 47 -3.75 3.92 -0.48
N ILE A 48 -2.80 3.60 -1.37
CA ILE A 48 -1.37 3.85 -1.17
C ILE A 48 -1.11 5.35 -0.97
N GLU A 49 -1.61 6.18 -1.89
CA GLU A 49 -1.44 7.64 -1.82
C GLU A 49 -2.04 8.20 -0.53
N THR A 50 -3.24 7.76 -0.15
CA THR A 50 -3.91 8.22 1.07
C THR A 50 -3.11 7.85 2.33
N VAL A 51 -2.53 6.65 2.39
CA VAL A 51 -1.65 6.25 3.51
C VAL A 51 -0.41 7.14 3.57
N VAL A 52 0.26 7.38 2.45
CA VAL A 52 1.47 8.22 2.40
C VAL A 52 1.15 9.67 2.81
N MET A 53 0.04 10.22 2.33
CA MET A 53 -0.39 11.58 2.67
C MET A 53 -0.80 11.72 4.15
N ASP A 54 -1.45 10.72 4.74
CA ASP A 54 -1.74 10.71 6.19
C ASP A 54 -0.44 10.75 7.02
N ILE A 55 0.60 10.01 6.61
CA ILE A 55 1.90 10.04 7.26
C ILE A 55 2.54 11.43 7.12
N ILE A 56 2.55 12.03 5.93
CA ILE A 56 3.08 13.39 5.70
C ILE A 56 2.41 14.40 6.63
N ALA A 57 1.07 14.36 6.71
CA ALA A 57 0.29 15.22 7.58
C ALA A 57 0.62 14.99 9.07
N ALA A 58 0.68 13.73 9.51
CA ALA A 58 1.02 13.38 10.89
C ALA A 58 2.44 13.84 11.29
N LYS A 59 3.37 13.88 10.33
CA LYS A 59 4.73 14.37 10.52
C LYS A 59 4.89 15.87 10.33
N LYS A 60 3.80 16.59 10.02
CA LYS A 60 3.80 18.05 9.77
C LYS A 60 4.77 18.44 8.65
N LEU A 61 4.90 17.59 7.64
CA LEU A 61 5.71 17.86 6.46
C LEU A 61 4.86 18.56 5.38
N SER A 62 5.47 19.43 4.59
CA SER A 62 4.79 20.03 3.43
C SER A 62 4.42 18.95 2.41
N PRO A 63 3.21 18.99 1.81
CA PRO A 63 2.74 18.00 0.85
C PRO A 63 3.38 18.18 -0.53
N THR A 64 4.71 17.99 -0.60
CA THR A 64 5.50 18.08 -1.84
C THR A 64 5.79 16.69 -2.38
N GLN A 65 6.07 16.59 -3.69
CA GLN A 65 6.48 15.32 -4.32
C GLN A 65 7.75 14.74 -3.69
N GLU A 66 8.67 15.60 -3.24
CA GLU A 66 9.88 15.16 -2.56
C GLU A 66 9.56 14.45 -1.24
N ASN A 67 8.72 15.04 -0.39
CA ASN A 67 8.32 14.42 0.88
C ASN A 67 7.49 13.16 0.67
N PHE A 68 6.65 13.14 -0.37
CA PHE A 68 5.95 11.93 -0.82
C PHE A 68 6.94 10.79 -1.11
N ASN A 69 7.96 11.05 -1.92
CA ASN A 69 8.96 10.05 -2.27
C ASN A 69 9.78 9.58 -1.06
N LYS A 70 10.14 10.49 -0.13
CA LYS A 70 10.86 10.14 1.12
C LYS A 70 10.03 9.20 2.01
N ILE A 71 8.74 9.51 2.20
CA ILE A 71 7.84 8.67 2.98
C ILE A 71 7.60 7.33 2.28
N LEU A 72 7.35 7.33 0.97
CA LEU A 72 7.15 6.11 0.19
C LEU A 72 8.36 5.16 0.28
N ALA A 73 9.57 5.70 0.15
CA ALA A 73 10.80 4.92 0.31
C ALA A 73 10.95 4.35 1.73
N SER A 74 10.60 5.14 2.75
CA SER A 74 10.61 4.70 4.15
C SER A 74 9.60 3.58 4.41
N VAL A 75 8.40 3.67 3.84
CA VAL A 75 7.37 2.62 3.88
C VAL A 75 7.90 1.35 3.23
N CYS A 76 8.51 1.47 2.06
CA CYS A 76 9.06 0.33 1.33
C CYS A 76 10.16 -0.39 2.12
N HIS A 77 11.08 0.37 2.73
CA HIS A 77 12.14 -0.16 3.59
C HIS A 77 11.54 -0.90 4.79
N LEU A 78 10.63 -0.27 5.54
CA LEU A 78 9.99 -0.91 6.69
C LEU A 78 9.23 -2.19 6.31
N ALA A 79 8.50 -2.17 5.19
CA ALA A 79 7.81 -3.36 4.69
C ALA A 79 8.78 -4.51 4.41
N GLN A 80 9.90 -4.21 3.73
CA GLN A 80 10.96 -5.17 3.43
C GLN A 80 11.58 -5.76 4.70
N GLU A 81 11.83 -4.96 5.73
CA GLU A 81 12.37 -5.42 7.01
C GLU A 81 11.38 -6.25 7.86
N GLY A 82 10.09 -6.27 7.49
CA GLY A 82 9.10 -7.14 8.10
C GLY A 82 7.96 -6.44 8.84
N ALA A 83 7.75 -5.13 8.64
CA ALA A 83 6.61 -4.40 9.23
C ALA A 83 5.23 -4.96 8.83
N THR A 84 5.16 -5.80 7.80
CA THR A 84 3.97 -6.57 7.39
C THR A 84 3.50 -7.58 8.44
N SER A 85 4.38 -8.02 9.35
CA SER A 85 4.04 -8.90 10.46
C SER A 85 3.51 -8.10 11.66
N PRO A 86 2.39 -8.48 12.29
CA PRO A 86 1.90 -7.83 13.50
C PRO A 86 2.87 -7.97 14.68
N LYS A 87 3.73 -9.00 14.68
CA LYS A 87 4.74 -9.24 15.73
C LYS A 87 5.96 -8.33 15.62
N TYR A 88 6.11 -7.62 14.50
CA TYR A 88 7.24 -6.70 14.33
C TYR A 88 7.06 -5.49 15.26
N ALA A 89 8.12 -5.08 15.94
CA ALA A 89 8.02 -4.10 17.02
C ALA A 89 7.69 -2.69 16.49
N GLU A 90 6.73 -2.01 17.15
CA GLU A 90 6.19 -0.72 16.69
C GLU A 90 7.18 0.45 16.78
N ASN A 91 8.14 0.35 17.69
CA ASN A 91 9.19 1.35 17.91
C ASN A 91 10.33 1.24 16.89
N ARG A 92 10.39 0.18 16.08
CA ARG A 92 11.35 0.07 14.97
C ARG A 92 11.10 1.20 13.99
N LYS A 93 12.17 1.79 13.47
CA LYS A 93 12.13 2.96 12.59
C LYS A 93 13.18 2.90 11.49
N VAL A 94 12.92 3.65 10.43
CA VAL A 94 13.87 3.94 9.35
C VAL A 94 14.10 5.45 9.31
N GLU A 95 15.36 5.87 9.19
CA GLU A 95 15.77 7.29 9.14
C GLU A 95 16.58 7.63 7.88
N MET A 96 16.75 6.66 6.97
CA MET A 96 17.66 6.74 5.82
C MET A 96 17.28 7.80 4.78
N TYR A 97 16.00 8.19 4.72
CA TYR A 97 15.46 9.03 3.64
C TYR A 97 15.23 10.48 4.08
N GLY A 98 15.95 10.95 5.10
CA GLY A 98 15.78 12.29 5.67
C GLY A 98 14.48 12.48 6.45
N VAL A 99 13.77 11.38 6.73
CA VAL A 99 12.55 11.32 7.55
C VAL A 99 12.63 10.10 8.46
N SER A 100 12.27 10.25 9.73
CA SER A 100 12.20 9.15 10.69
C SER A 100 10.81 8.54 10.70
N LEU A 101 10.57 7.40 10.05
CA LEU A 101 9.28 6.70 10.07
C LEU A 101 9.33 5.49 11.00
N LYS A 102 8.42 5.41 11.97
CA LYS A 102 8.22 4.25 12.85
C LYS A 102 7.16 3.28 12.29
N VAL A 103 7.28 2.01 12.65
CA VAL A 103 6.28 0.98 12.29
C VAL A 103 4.90 1.29 12.86
N GLY A 104 4.83 1.78 14.11
CA GLY A 104 3.55 2.18 14.72
C GLY A 104 2.85 3.30 13.95
N GLU A 105 3.60 4.28 13.43
CA GLU A 105 3.05 5.37 12.61
C GLU A 105 2.45 4.83 11.30
N LEU A 106 3.19 3.97 10.59
CA LEU A 106 2.71 3.31 9.37
C LEU A 106 1.44 2.50 9.62
N ARG A 107 1.41 1.69 10.69
CA ARG A 107 0.22 0.88 11.04
C ARG A 107 -0.99 1.75 11.35
N ASN A 108 -0.80 2.83 12.09
CA ASN A 108 -1.87 3.77 12.42
C ASN A 108 -2.46 4.40 11.16
N SER A 109 -1.62 4.85 10.22
CA SER A 109 -2.07 5.40 8.93
C SER A 109 -2.80 4.35 8.09
N CYS A 110 -2.27 3.13 7.98
CA CYS A 110 -2.95 2.01 7.32
C CYS A 110 -4.33 1.72 7.93
N LYS A 111 -4.43 1.70 9.27
CA LYS A 111 -5.69 1.46 10.00
C LYS A 111 -6.75 2.51 9.68
N LYS A 112 -6.38 3.80 9.62
CA LYS A 112 -7.31 4.89 9.25
C LYS A 112 -7.88 4.72 7.83
N VAL A 113 -7.05 4.24 6.90
CA VAL A 113 -7.43 4.01 5.49
C VAL A 113 -8.17 2.68 5.30
N GLY A 114 -8.22 1.80 6.32
CA GLY A 114 -8.85 0.50 6.21
C GLY A 114 -8.01 -0.55 5.47
N VAL A 115 -6.68 -0.35 5.39
CA VAL A 115 -5.75 -1.30 4.77
C VAL A 115 -4.80 -1.91 5.80
N THR A 116 -4.30 -3.11 5.51
CA THR A 116 -3.21 -3.71 6.29
C THR A 116 -1.85 -3.37 5.68
N VAL A 117 -0.79 -3.36 6.48
CA VAL A 117 0.58 -3.15 5.97
C VAL A 117 0.96 -4.21 4.92
N ARG A 118 0.47 -5.45 5.07
CA ARG A 118 0.68 -6.51 4.06
C ARG A 118 -0.05 -6.21 2.75
N LYS A 119 -1.31 -5.75 2.80
CA LYS A 119 -2.08 -5.32 1.62
C LYS A 119 -1.36 -4.15 0.92
N LEU A 120 -0.86 -3.19 1.70
CA LEU A 120 -0.05 -2.07 1.21
C LEU A 120 1.24 -2.55 0.53
N ALA A 121 2.01 -3.42 1.19
CA ALA A 121 3.26 -3.95 0.64
C ALA A 121 3.07 -4.74 -0.66
N ARG A 122 1.93 -5.45 -0.80
CA ARG A 122 1.58 -6.11 -2.07
C ARG A 122 1.30 -5.11 -3.20
N GLY A 123 0.70 -3.96 -2.89
CA GLY A 123 0.50 -2.88 -3.86
C GLY A 123 1.80 -2.15 -4.23
N LEU A 124 2.83 -2.26 -3.38
CA LEU A 124 4.14 -1.61 -3.53
C LEU A 124 5.28 -2.58 -3.91
N GLN A 125 4.97 -3.79 -4.40
CA GLN A 125 5.98 -4.83 -4.60
C GLN A 125 7.18 -4.37 -5.44
N ASN A 126 6.94 -3.62 -6.51
CA ASN A 126 7.99 -3.19 -7.43
C ASN A 126 8.83 -2.06 -6.83
N GLU A 127 8.19 -1.11 -6.15
CA GLU A 127 8.83 -0.01 -5.43
C GLU A 127 9.71 -0.57 -4.30
N ILE A 128 9.20 -1.56 -3.56
CA ILE A 128 9.96 -2.24 -2.51
C ILE A 128 11.20 -2.92 -3.09
N ILE A 129 11.06 -3.69 -4.17
CA ILE A 129 12.23 -4.33 -4.80
C ILE A 129 13.24 -3.30 -5.31
N THR A 130 12.77 -2.17 -5.86
CA THR A 130 13.64 -1.08 -6.31
C THR A 130 14.45 -0.50 -5.16
N VAL A 131 13.78 -0.16 -4.05
CA VAL A 131 14.43 0.35 -2.83
C VAL A 131 15.38 -0.70 -2.24
N ALA A 132 14.93 -1.95 -2.13
CA ALA A 132 15.70 -3.03 -1.54
C ALA A 132 16.96 -3.37 -2.35
N LYS A 133 16.88 -3.39 -3.69
CA LYS A 133 18.05 -3.55 -4.57
C LYS A 133 19.06 -2.42 -4.41
N ARG A 134 18.58 -1.16 -4.40
CA ARG A 134 19.45 0.01 -4.26
C ARG A 134 20.24 0.01 -2.95
N HIS A 135 19.64 -0.49 -1.87
CA HIS A 135 20.23 -0.45 -0.52
C HIS A 135 20.69 -1.83 0.00
N ASN A 136 20.63 -2.88 -0.83
CA ASN A 136 20.91 -4.27 -0.45
C ASN A 136 20.14 -4.73 0.81
N ILE A 137 18.85 -4.38 0.89
CA ILE A 137 17.99 -4.75 2.02
C ILE A 137 17.41 -6.14 1.76
N GLU A 138 17.82 -7.11 2.55
CA GLU A 138 17.29 -8.47 2.50
C GLU A 138 15.82 -8.49 2.93
N GLY A 139 15.05 -9.42 2.37
CA GLY A 139 13.65 -9.62 2.74
C GLY A 139 13.47 -10.20 4.13
N ASN A 140 12.29 -10.04 4.71
CA ASN A 140 11.98 -10.48 6.07
C ASN A 140 12.04 -12.02 6.26
N LEU A 141 12.01 -12.79 5.19
CA LEU A 141 12.15 -14.25 5.20
C LEU A 141 13.55 -14.73 4.78
N SER A 142 14.48 -13.82 4.48
CA SER A 142 15.85 -14.13 4.05
C SER A 142 16.58 -15.09 4.99
N LYS A 143 16.43 -14.94 6.31
CA LYS A 143 17.05 -15.84 7.29
C LYS A 143 16.57 -17.29 7.12
N SER A 144 15.26 -17.51 6.96
CA SER A 144 14.70 -18.84 6.69
C SER A 144 15.18 -19.38 5.34
N TYR A 145 15.18 -18.53 4.31
CA TYR A 145 15.67 -18.90 2.98
C TYR A 145 17.12 -19.39 3.01
N LYS A 146 18.02 -18.67 3.71
CA LYS A 146 19.44 -19.03 3.87
C LYS A 146 19.65 -20.39 4.54
N MET A 147 18.82 -20.73 5.52
CA MET A 147 18.93 -22.01 6.25
C MET A 147 18.52 -23.20 5.37
N GLU A 148 17.51 -23.02 4.52
CA GLU A 148 16.99 -24.08 3.65
C GLU A 148 17.74 -24.18 2.31
N ASN A 149 18.45 -23.12 1.91
CA ASN A 149 19.17 -23.03 0.63
C ASN A 149 20.62 -22.55 0.86
N PRO A 150 21.56 -23.38 1.32
CA PRO A 150 22.91 -22.95 1.71
C PRO A 150 23.75 -22.36 0.57
N ASN A 151 23.43 -22.68 -0.69
CA ASN A 151 24.11 -22.19 -1.89
C ASN A 151 23.35 -21.01 -2.56
N TYR A 152 22.62 -20.22 -1.79
CA TYR A 152 21.82 -19.10 -2.30
C TYR A 152 22.67 -18.03 -3.00
N ASN A 153 22.11 -17.33 -3.99
CA ASN A 153 22.68 -16.09 -4.48
C ASN A 153 22.25 -14.94 -3.57
N ARG A 154 23.18 -14.03 -3.22
CA ARG A 154 22.86 -12.86 -2.39
C ARG A 154 21.73 -12.01 -2.95
N GLN A 155 21.57 -11.95 -4.28
CA GLN A 155 20.48 -11.22 -4.93
C GLN A 155 19.10 -11.86 -4.70
N ASP A 156 19.05 -13.17 -4.43
CA ASP A 156 17.80 -13.90 -4.13
C ASP A 156 17.18 -13.43 -2.82
N LEU A 157 18.03 -13.02 -1.87
CA LEU A 157 17.61 -12.61 -0.53
C LEU A 157 16.71 -11.38 -0.54
N ILE A 158 16.83 -10.52 -1.54
CA ILE A 158 15.97 -9.33 -1.68
C ILE A 158 14.53 -9.75 -1.97
N TRP A 159 14.33 -10.88 -2.66
CA TRP A 159 13.02 -11.39 -3.03
C TRP A 159 12.36 -12.22 -1.93
N ALA A 160 13.12 -12.68 -0.94
CA ALA A 160 12.65 -13.53 0.15
C ALA A 160 11.80 -12.75 1.19
N SER A 161 10.61 -12.30 0.78
CA SER A 161 9.67 -11.54 1.61
C SER A 161 8.25 -12.10 1.58
N ASP A 162 7.51 -12.04 2.70
CA ASP A 162 6.17 -12.67 2.84
C ASP A 162 5.07 -12.05 1.96
N PHE A 163 5.26 -10.82 1.49
CA PHE A 163 4.34 -10.16 0.56
C PHE A 163 4.66 -10.45 -0.92
N GLN A 164 5.74 -11.19 -1.21
CA GLN A 164 6.15 -11.56 -2.57
C GLN A 164 5.61 -12.91 -3.05
N THR A 165 4.93 -13.69 -2.18
CA THR A 165 4.51 -15.07 -2.46
C THR A 165 3.75 -15.28 -3.77
N PHE A 166 2.94 -14.30 -4.19
CA PHE A 166 2.14 -14.36 -5.42
C PHE A 166 2.53 -13.28 -6.42
N ASN A 167 3.77 -12.76 -6.32
CA ASN A 167 4.25 -11.78 -7.29
C ASN A 167 4.60 -12.49 -8.61
N GLU A 168 4.15 -11.92 -9.72
CA GLU A 168 4.38 -12.42 -11.08
C GLU A 168 5.57 -11.74 -11.78
N ASN A 169 6.31 -10.89 -11.07
CA ASN A 169 7.45 -10.18 -11.62
C ASN A 169 8.49 -11.17 -12.21
N PRO A 170 8.77 -11.13 -13.52
CA PRO A 170 9.66 -12.09 -14.19
C PRO A 170 11.13 -11.98 -13.76
N ALA A 171 11.50 -10.90 -13.06
CA ALA A 171 12.83 -10.73 -12.49
C ALA A 171 13.02 -11.50 -11.16
N MET A 172 11.97 -12.09 -10.59
CA MET A 172 12.09 -12.95 -9.41
C MET A 172 12.77 -14.26 -9.80
N PRO A 173 13.84 -14.68 -9.09
CA PRO A 173 14.44 -15.99 -9.30
C PRO A 173 13.43 -17.12 -9.05
N GLU A 174 13.37 -18.08 -9.98
CA GLU A 174 12.40 -19.18 -9.90
C GLU A 174 12.58 -20.03 -8.62
N SER A 175 13.83 -20.20 -8.17
CA SER A 175 14.14 -20.87 -6.90
C SER A 175 13.49 -20.19 -5.69
N VAL A 176 13.50 -18.85 -5.65
CA VAL A 176 12.85 -18.07 -4.58
C VAL A 176 11.34 -18.18 -4.69
N LYS A 177 10.79 -18.13 -5.91
CA LYS A 177 9.35 -18.25 -6.15
C LYS A 177 8.81 -19.59 -5.66
N ILE A 178 9.46 -20.70 -6.04
CA ILE A 178 9.12 -22.04 -5.58
C ILE A 178 9.18 -22.10 -4.06
N TRP A 179 10.28 -21.63 -3.47
CA TRP A 179 10.46 -21.63 -2.02
C TRP A 179 9.39 -20.82 -1.27
N LEU A 180 9.04 -19.62 -1.75
CA LEU A 180 8.02 -18.78 -1.13
C LEU A 180 6.64 -19.46 -1.13
N LEU A 181 6.30 -20.15 -2.21
CA LEU A 181 5.05 -20.90 -2.32
C LEU A 181 5.04 -22.11 -1.37
N GLU A 182 6.14 -22.84 -1.27
CA GLU A 182 6.29 -23.95 -0.32
C GLU A 182 6.23 -23.48 1.14
N ASN A 183 6.96 -22.41 1.47
CA ASN A 183 6.94 -21.78 2.79
C ASN A 183 5.53 -21.28 3.16
N TYR A 184 4.82 -20.68 2.21
CA TYR A 184 3.43 -20.28 2.43
C TYR A 184 2.54 -21.50 2.69
N ARG A 185 2.62 -22.54 1.85
CA ARG A 185 1.81 -23.76 2.00
C ARG A 185 2.12 -24.46 3.33
N SER A 186 3.36 -24.54 3.77
CA SER A 186 3.69 -25.19 5.06
C SER A 186 3.15 -24.42 6.26
N ARG A 187 3.13 -23.08 6.20
CA ARG A 187 2.61 -22.22 7.28
C ARG A 187 1.10 -22.17 7.36
N PHE A 188 0.40 -22.34 6.24
CA PHE A 188 -1.05 -22.14 6.14
C PHE A 188 -1.84 -23.38 5.71
N LYS A 189 -1.19 -24.54 5.47
CA LYS A 189 -1.91 -25.81 5.33
C LYS A 189 -2.71 -26.02 6.62
N PRO A 190 -4.05 -26.19 6.55
CA PRO A 190 -4.79 -26.64 7.71
C PRO A 190 -4.18 -27.98 8.11
N ASN A 191 -3.72 -28.09 9.36
CA ASN A 191 -3.46 -29.40 9.93
C ASN A 191 -4.76 -30.17 9.81
N SER A 192 -4.88 -31.01 8.79
CA SER A 192 -5.85 -32.09 8.75
C SER A 192 -5.43 -33.11 9.82
N LYS A 193 -5.44 -32.69 11.08
CA LYS A 193 -5.68 -33.58 12.20
C LYS A 193 -7.19 -33.89 12.16
N ILE A 194 -7.62 -34.55 11.08
CA ILE A 194 -8.80 -35.40 11.18
C ILE A 194 -8.35 -36.49 12.14
N ASN A 195 -8.88 -36.42 13.36
CA ASN A 195 -8.67 -37.40 14.38
C ASN A 195 -9.45 -38.66 13.95
N TYR A 196 -8.84 -39.56 13.20
CA TYR A 196 -9.41 -40.87 12.80
C TYR A 196 -9.55 -41.84 14.00
N ARG A 197 -9.78 -41.33 15.22
CA ARG A 197 -9.90 -42.13 16.44
C ARG A 197 -11.32 -42.64 16.73
N ASN A 198 -12.29 -42.42 15.84
CA ASN A 198 -13.69 -42.82 16.04
C ASN A 198 -14.28 -43.61 14.85
N LEU A 199 -13.48 -44.36 14.08
CA LEU A 199 -14.01 -45.24 13.03
C LEU A 199 -14.07 -46.73 13.42
N ASP A 200 -13.61 -47.10 14.62
CA ASP A 200 -13.63 -48.49 15.10
C ASP A 200 -14.70 -48.73 16.20
N ALA A 201 -15.78 -47.94 16.24
CA ALA A 201 -16.83 -48.07 17.27
C ALA A 201 -18.24 -48.30 16.70
N GLN A 202 -18.34 -48.88 15.51
CA GLN A 202 -19.60 -49.44 14.99
C GLN A 202 -19.34 -50.78 14.30
N GLU A 203 -18.82 -51.74 15.05
CA GLU A 203 -19.19 -53.14 14.88
C GLU A 203 -19.77 -53.61 16.22
N ASP A 204 -21.10 -53.60 16.29
CA ASP A 204 -21.94 -54.50 17.10
C ASP A 204 -23.34 -54.52 16.45
#